data_AF-A0A699VDL6-F1
#
_entry.id   AF-A0A699VDL6-F1
#
_cell.length_a   1.000
_cell.length_b   1.000
_cell.length_c   1.000
_cell.angle_alpha   90.00
_cell.angle_beta   90.00
_cell.angle_gamma   90.00
#
_symmetry.space_group_name_H-M   'P 1'
#
loop_
_entity.id
_entity.type
_entity.pdbx_description
1 polymer ?
#
loop_
_entity_poly.entity_id
_entity_poly.type
_entity_poly.pdbx_seq_one_letter_code
_entity_poly.pdbx_strand_id
1 'polypeptide(L)' 'MTWEVLKKKITDKYCSQGELKKLEIELWNLKVKGNDVPTYTNHFQELTLICTKFVANENEKIDKYISGLPAT' A
#
# COMPACT_ATOMS: atom_id res chain seq x y z
N MET A 1 17.26 -14.38 15.99
CA MET A 1 16.37 -13.25 15.59
C MET A 1 15.94 -13.51 14.16
N THR A 2 14.65 -13.54 13.86
CA THR A 2 14.17 -13.82 12.48
C THR A 2 14.19 -12.55 11.63
N TRP A 3 14.21 -12.71 10.30
CA TRP A 3 14.14 -11.61 9.34
C TRP A 3 12.92 -10.70 9.56
N GLU A 4 11.78 -11.28 9.92
CA GLU A 4 10.55 -10.54 10.21
C GLU A 4 10.67 -9.65 11.45
N VAL A 5 11.30 -10.17 12.51
CA VAL A 5 11.56 -9.41 13.74
C VAL A 5 12.53 -8.25 13.46
N LEU A 6 13.54 -8.46 12.61
CA LEU A 6 14.48 -7.41 12.22
C LEU A 6 13.78 -6.30 11.41
N LYS A 7 13.00 -6.67 10.39
CA LYS A 7 12.20 -5.72 9.60
C LYS A 7 11.30 -4.89 10.50
N LYS A 8 10.57 -5.54 11.41
CA LYS A 8 9.69 -4.85 12.38
C LYS A 8 10.45 -3.85 13.25
N LYS A 9 11.61 -4.22 13.81
CA LYS A 9 12.44 -3.31 14.62
C LYS A 9 12.94 -2.09 13.84
N ILE A 10 13.31 -2.27 12.58
CA ILE A 10 13.74 -1.16 11.72
C ILE A 10 12.55 -0.26 11.40
N THR A 11 11.41 -0.82 10.99
CA THR A 11 10.20 -0.05 10.72
C THR A 11 9.73 0.72 11.96
N ASP A 12 9.66 0.08 13.13
CA ASP A 12 9.17 0.73 14.35
C ASP A 12 10.12 1.84 14.85
N LYS A 13 11.43 1.75 14.54
CA LYS A 13 12.43 2.75 14.96
C LYS A 13 12.55 3.93 13.99
N TYR A 14 12.40 3.69 12.69
CA TYR A 14 12.70 4.67 11.65
C TYR A 14 11.49 5.14 10.84
N CYS A 15 10.39 4.39 10.83
CA CYS A 15 9.18 4.77 10.12
C CYS A 15 8.21 5.41 11.11
N SER A 16 7.96 6.70 10.96
CA SER A 16 7.03 7.38 11.86
C SER A 16 5.61 6.86 11.63
N GLN A 17 4.86 6.62 12.70
CA GLN A 17 3.46 6.21 12.59
C GLN A 17 2.62 7.24 11.82
N GLY A 18 3.01 8.52 11.84
CA GLY A 18 2.36 9.58 11.08
C GLY A 18 2.56 9.44 9.57
N GLU A 19 3.78 9.14 9.13
CA GLU A 19 4.06 8.90 7.70
C GLU A 19 3.37 7.63 7.20
N LEU A 20 3.34 6.57 8.00
CA LEU A 20 2.59 5.35 7.66
C LEU A 20 1.10 5.63 7.47
N LYS A 21 0.49 6.41 8.36
CA LYS A 21 -0.92 6.83 8.21
C LYS A 21 -1.14 7.69 6.96
N LYS A 22 -0.17 8.52 6.58
CA LYS A 22 -0.27 9.33 5.36
C LYS A 22 -0.26 8.45 4.11
N LEU A 23 0.65 7.48 4.04
CA LEU A 23 0.72 6.50 2.95
C LEU A 23 -0.52 5.60 2.91
N GLU A 24 -1.09 5.27 4.07
CA GLU A 24 -2.36 4.54 4.16
C GLU A 24 -3.51 5.36 3.56
N ILE A 25 -3.65 6.63 3.92
CA ILE A 25 -4.66 7.54 3.34
C ILE A 25 -4.46 7.66 1.83
N GLU A 26 -3.21 7.72 1.37
CA GLU A 26 -2.89 7.74 -0.05
C GLU A 26 -3.33 6.46 -0.76
N LEU A 27 -3.02 5.28 -0.21
CA LEU A 27 -3.46 3.99 -0.73
C LEU A 27 -4.99 3.92 -0.84
N TRP A 28 -5.72 4.36 0.18
CA TRP A 28 -7.19 4.34 0.17
C TRP A 28 -7.79 5.29 -0.87
N ASN A 29 -7.12 6.41 -1.15
CA ASN A 29 -7.56 7.40 -2.13
C ASN A 29 -6.97 7.20 -3.54
N LEU A 30 -6.08 6.21 -3.72
CA LEU A 30 -5.40 5.97 -4.97
C LEU A 30 -6.40 5.57 -6.08
N LYS A 31 -6.32 6.27 -7.21
CA LYS A 31 -7.12 6.02 -8.42
C LYS A 31 -6.24 6.21 -9.66
N VAL A 32 -6.57 5.50 -10.74
CA VAL A 32 -5.92 5.71 -12.04
C VAL A 32 -6.14 7.14 -12.49
N LYS A 33 -5.07 7.79 -12.96
CA LYS A 33 -5.14 9.11 -13.58
C LYS A 33 -5.08 8.96 -15.10
N GLY A 34 -6.14 9.39 -15.79
CA GLY A 34 -6.27 9.19 -17.23
C GLY A 34 -6.25 7.71 -17.59
N ASN A 35 -5.30 7.30 -18.42
CA ASN A 35 -5.23 5.95 -18.99
C ASN A 35 -3.97 5.19 -18.51
N ASP A 36 -3.23 5.75 -17.56
CA ASP A 36 -1.92 5.21 -17.13
C ASP A 36 -2.07 4.18 -16.01
N VAL A 37 -2.54 2.99 -16.40
CA VAL A 37 -2.66 1.83 -15.52
C VAL A 37 -1.29 1.31 -15.04
N PRO A 38 -0.21 1.28 -15.87
CA PRO A 38 1.10 0.84 -15.40
C PRO A 38 1.62 1.66 -14.21
N THR A 39 1.54 2.99 -14.27
CA THR A 39 1.97 3.85 -13.16
C THR A 39 1.12 3.65 -11.91
N TYR A 40 -0.20 3.52 -12.06
CA TYR A 40 -1.10 3.19 -10.95
C TYR A 40 -0.72 1.85 -10.30
N THR A 41 -0.43 0.83 -11.11
CA THR A 41 -0.09 -0.53 -10.64
C THR A 41 1.20 -0.53 -9.84
N ASN A 42 2.26 0.10 -10.36
CA ASN A 42 3.54 0.21 -9.66
C ASN A 42 3.37 0.91 -8.32
N HIS A 43 2.66 2.05 -8.31
CA HIS A 43 2.46 2.82 -7.09
C HIS A 43 1.60 2.07 -6.06
N PHE A 44 0.57 1.35 -6.51
CA PHE A 44 -0.24 0.50 -5.65
C PHE A 44 0.58 -0.62 -5.00
N GLN A 45 1.47 -1.27 -5.76
CA GLN A 45 2.37 -2.31 -5.25
C GLN A 45 3.35 -1.77 -4.21
N GLU A 46 3.94 -0.59 -4.44
CA GLU A 46 4.83 0.07 -3.47
C GLU A 46 4.09 0.39 -2.17
N LEU A 47 2.90 1.00 -2.26
CA LEU A 47 2.10 1.34 -1.08
C LEU A 47 1.64 0.11 -0.32
N THR A 48 1.20 -0.96 -0.99
CA THR A 48 0.80 -2.21 -0.32
C THR A 48 1.96 -2.96 0.33
N LEU A 49 3.19 -2.81 -0.17
CA LEU A 49 4.39 -3.34 0.46
C LEU A 49 4.75 -2.60 1.75
N ILE A 50 4.59 -1.27 1.77
CA ILE A 50 4.88 -0.45 2.95
C ILE A 50 3.75 -0.58 3.98
N CYS A 51 2.50 -0.50 3.56
CA CYS A 51 1.30 -0.60 4.38
C CYS A 51 0.88 -2.06 4.68
N THR A 52 1.83 -3.00 4.76
CA THR A 52 1.58 -4.44 4.96
C THR A 52 0.73 -4.78 6.18
N LYS A 53 0.66 -3.90 7.18
CA LYS A 53 -0.19 -4.07 8.38
C LYS A 53 -1.68 -3.77 8.13
N PHE A 54 -2.05 -3.13 7.02
CA PHE A 54 -3.39 -2.55 6.81
C PHE A 54 -4.22 -3.23 5.73
N VAL A 55 -3.60 -4.01 4.84
CA VAL A 55 -4.34 -4.88 3.91
C VAL A 55 -4.11 -6.32 4.33
N ALA A 56 -5.10 -6.90 4.99
CA ALA A 56 -4.95 -8.09 5.83
C ALA A 56 -4.81 -9.38 5.01
N ASN A 57 -5.36 -9.40 3.79
CA ASN A 57 -5.34 -10.57 2.92
C ASN A 57 -5.27 -10.20 1.43
N GLU A 58 -5.04 -11.20 0.58
CA GLU A 58 -4.90 -11.01 -0.87
C GLU A 58 -6.20 -10.55 -1.54
N ASN A 59 -7.36 -11.00 -1.06
CA ASN A 59 -8.66 -10.59 -1.60
C ASN A 59 -8.91 -9.08 -1.39
N GLU A 60 -8.62 -8.56 -0.19
CA GLU A 60 -8.71 -7.12 0.09
C GLU A 60 -7.78 -6.29 -0.81
N LYS A 61 -6.58 -6.80 -1.13
CA LYS A 61 -5.68 -6.15 -2.08
C LYS A 61 -6.28 -6.08 -3.47
N ILE A 62 -6.87 -7.17 -3.94
CA ILE A 62 -7.51 -7.26 -5.26
C ILE A 62 -8.71 -6.31 -5.32
N ASP A 63 -9.61 -6.37 -4.34
CA ASP A 63 -10.77 -5.49 -4.27
C ASP A 63 -10.37 -4.02 -4.24
N LYS A 64 -9.34 -3.68 -3.45
CA LYS A 64 -8.85 -2.32 -3.39
C LYS A 64 -8.24 -1.87 -4.71
N TYR A 65 -7.47 -2.71 -5.38
CA TYR A 65 -6.91 -2.42 -6.70
C TYR A 65 -8.01 -2.16 -7.73
N ILE A 66 -9.03 -3.03 -7.79
CA ILE A 66 -10.17 -2.90 -8.70
C ILE A 66 -10.93 -1.59 -8.43
N SER A 67 -11.10 -1.22 -7.15
CA SER A 67 -11.81 0.02 -6.76
C SER A 67 -11.17 1.32 -7.29
N GLY A 68 -9.87 1.28 -7.65
CA GLY A 68 -9.14 2.43 -8.17
C GLY A 68 -9.12 2.51 -9.70
N LEU A 69 -9.59 1.47 -10.39
CA LEU A 69 -9.67 1.43 -11.86
C LEU A 69 -10.87 2.27 -12.34
N PRO A 70 -10.79 2.85 -13.56
CA PRO A 70 -11.92 3.57 -14.13
C PRO A 70 -13.08 2.60 -14.37
N ALA A 71 -14.31 3.07 -14.13
CA ALA A 71 -15.51 2.32 -14.47
C ALA A 71 -15.51 2.03 -15.98
N THR A 72 -15.69 0.77 -16.33
CA THR A 72 -15.73 0.29 -17.72
C THR A 72 -17.07 0.57 -18.35
#